data_AF-A0A3N5VIH4-F1
#
_entry.id   AF-A0A3N5VIH4-F1
#
_cell.length_a   1.000
_cell.length_b   1.000
_cell.length_c   1.000
_cell.angle_alpha   90.00
_cell.angle_beta   90.00
_cell.angle_gamma   90.00
#
_symmetry.space_group_name_H-M   'P 1'
#
loop_
_entity.id
_entity.type
_entity.pdbx_description
1 polymer ?
#
loop_
_entity_poly.entity_id
_entity_poly.type
_entity_poly.pdbx_seq_one_letter_code
_entity_poly.pdbx_strand_id
1 'polypeptide(L)'
;MLRRLASFFTYVMRHYLPDAYLFAILLTFLSGVLTLIFTKAGFYDLIKAWGDGVYGIVAFAMQMILILITGHALALTPTVNRILTWIAGAGSTPIKGGMIVALIAGICSWLNWGFGLIVGGLLALEVAKRVPKVDFPYLIGAAYGGFVCWHMGLSGSIPLVVATAKHPQNFVEKITGAAVPVSDTIFGAFNLVPALLMIFTIPILFALMHPREDEVKTISEEKVKQLSREVPKVARPANPTLAERIDHSYLINLIFGLMGLIYIIRHFMAKGFDLNLNVVIFIFFIVGVLLHGKPINYVRAVDIAVRGAGGIALQFPLYGGIQGIMIGTGLAKVIAGWFVAISVHETFYMFQFWAG
;
A
#
# COMPACT_ATOMS: atom_id res chain seq x y z
N MET A 1 20.50 23.25 -0.49
CA MET A 1 20.68 22.20 0.53
C MET A 1 19.81 20.98 0.25
N LEU A 2 18.47 21.11 0.26
CA LEU A 2 17.51 20.00 0.06
C LEU A 2 17.78 19.16 -1.20
N ARG A 3 18.07 19.81 -2.34
CA ARG A 3 18.40 19.10 -3.58
C ARG A 3 19.67 18.24 -3.47
N ARG A 4 20.73 18.74 -2.82
CA ARG A 4 21.97 17.97 -2.62
C ARG A 4 21.70 16.75 -1.72
N LEU A 5 20.86 16.92 -0.70
CA LEU A 5 20.45 15.83 0.18
C LEU A 5 19.64 14.77 -0.59
N ALA A 6 18.70 15.19 -1.44
CA ALA A 6 17.95 14.28 -2.30
C ALA A 6 18.85 13.52 -3.28
N SER A 7 19.84 14.19 -3.88
CA SER A 7 20.84 13.55 -4.75
C SER A 7 21.69 12.53 -3.99
N PHE A 8 22.10 12.84 -2.76
CA PHE A 8 22.85 11.92 -1.89
C PHE A 8 22.05 10.65 -1.59
N PHE A 9 20.81 10.76 -1.10
CA PHE A 9 19.98 9.59 -0.84
C PHE A 9 19.69 8.80 -2.12
N THR A 10 19.47 9.48 -3.25
CA THR A 10 19.31 8.79 -4.54
C THR A 10 20.55 7.98 -4.92
N TYR A 11 21.75 8.52 -4.67
CA TYR A 11 23.00 7.79 -4.89
C TYR A 11 23.09 6.56 -3.97
N VAL A 12 22.82 6.71 -2.67
CA VAL A 12 22.87 5.59 -1.71
C VAL A 12 21.91 4.47 -2.13
N MET A 13 20.65 4.82 -2.40
CA MET A 13 19.63 3.83 -2.76
C MET A 13 19.97 3.09 -4.06
N ARG A 14 20.56 3.76 -5.05
CA ARG A 14 20.93 3.12 -6.32
C ARG A 14 22.12 2.17 -6.23
N HIS A 15 23.04 2.39 -5.28
CA HIS A 15 24.29 1.64 -5.21
C HIS A 15 24.32 0.60 -4.08
N TYR A 16 23.50 0.76 -3.03
CA TYR A 16 23.58 -0.07 -1.83
C TYR A 16 22.28 -0.77 -1.45
N LEU A 17 21.12 -0.38 -1.99
CA LEU A 17 19.87 -1.06 -1.64
C LEU A 17 19.75 -2.37 -2.46
N PRO A 18 19.74 -3.54 -1.82
CA PRO A 18 19.50 -4.80 -2.50
C PRO A 18 18.03 -4.90 -2.98
N ASP A 19 17.76 -5.88 -3.83
CA ASP A 19 16.38 -6.25 -4.14
C ASP A 19 15.60 -6.62 -2.86
N ALA A 20 14.31 -6.27 -2.79
CA ALA A 20 13.48 -6.50 -1.62
C ALA A 20 13.39 -7.98 -1.21
N TYR A 21 13.46 -8.91 -2.17
CA TYR A 21 13.53 -10.34 -1.87
C TYR A 21 14.85 -10.71 -1.17
N LEU A 22 15.97 -10.20 -1.68
CA LEU A 22 17.28 -10.43 -1.06
C LEU A 22 17.34 -9.80 0.34
N PHE A 23 16.71 -8.64 0.53
CA PHE A 23 16.60 -8.01 1.83
C PHE A 23 15.90 -8.90 2.86
N ALA A 24 14.78 -9.56 2.49
CA ALA A 24 14.10 -10.51 3.37
C ALA A 24 14.96 -11.75 3.73
N ILE A 25 15.78 -12.23 2.80
CA ILE A 25 16.76 -13.30 3.08
C ILE A 25 17.82 -12.83 4.07
N LEU A 26 18.39 -11.65 3.86
CA LEU A 26 19.40 -11.09 4.76
C LEU A 26 18.83 -10.87 6.16
N LEU A 27 17.58 -10.41 6.29
CA LEU A 27 16.89 -10.30 7.57
C LEU A 27 16.64 -11.65 8.24
N THR A 28 16.39 -12.71 7.45
CA THR A 28 16.30 -14.08 7.97
C THR A 28 17.62 -14.52 8.60
N PHE A 29 18.73 -14.33 7.89
CA PHE A 29 20.06 -14.67 8.41
C PHE A 29 20.45 -13.82 9.62
N LEU A 30 20.17 -12.51 9.58
CA LEU A 30 20.40 -11.62 10.70
C LEU A 30 19.61 -12.08 11.94
N SER A 31 18.33 -12.41 11.77
CA SER A 31 17.49 -12.94 12.86
C SER A 31 18.07 -14.24 13.42
N GLY A 32 18.56 -15.13 12.55
CA GLY A 32 19.22 -16.37 12.98
C GLY A 32 20.51 -16.13 13.77
N VAL A 33 21.37 -15.23 13.30
CA VAL A 33 22.61 -14.85 14.01
C VAL A 33 22.29 -14.26 15.38
N LEU A 34 21.34 -13.31 15.44
CA LEU A 34 20.92 -12.71 16.69
C LEU A 34 20.31 -13.74 17.66
N THR A 35 19.54 -14.70 17.15
CA THR A 35 19.01 -15.81 17.96
C THR A 35 20.13 -16.62 18.61
N LEU A 36 21.16 -17.00 17.85
CA LEU A 36 22.27 -17.83 18.34
C LEU A 36 23.16 -17.10 19.36
N ILE A 37 23.23 -15.76 19.28
CA ILE A 37 24.03 -14.95 20.20
C ILE A 37 23.25 -14.63 21.48
N PHE A 38 21.97 -14.26 21.35
CA PHE A 38 21.22 -13.60 22.42
C PHE A 38 20.10 -14.43 23.05
N THR A 39 19.86 -15.65 22.56
CA THR A 39 18.86 -16.56 23.14
C THR A 39 19.50 -17.89 23.56
N LYS A 40 18.70 -18.76 24.18
CA LYS A 40 19.13 -20.13 24.55
C LYS A 40 18.84 -21.15 23.44
N ALA A 41 18.23 -20.75 22.33
CA ALA A 41 17.83 -21.66 21.26
C ALA A 41 19.06 -22.19 20.51
N GLY A 42 19.09 -23.50 20.29
CA GLY A 42 20.12 -24.13 19.48
C GLY A 42 19.90 -23.93 17.97
N PHE A 43 20.89 -24.32 17.16
CA PHE A 43 20.77 -24.25 15.69
C PHE A 43 19.57 -25.03 15.15
N TYR A 44 19.26 -26.20 15.71
CA TYR A 44 18.09 -26.98 15.32
C TYR A 44 16.78 -26.25 15.60
N ASP A 45 16.63 -25.69 16.81
CA ASP A 45 15.43 -24.94 17.20
C ASP A 45 15.22 -23.72 16.32
N LEU A 46 16.31 -23.03 15.96
CA LEU A 46 16.29 -21.91 15.02
C LEU A 46 15.72 -22.32 13.66
N ILE A 47 16.26 -23.38 13.05
CA ILE A 47 15.81 -23.85 11.73
C ILE A 47 14.36 -24.34 11.78
N LYS A 48 13.99 -25.08 12.84
CA LYS A 48 12.61 -25.53 13.06
C LYS A 48 11.66 -24.34 13.20
N ALA A 49 11.99 -23.37 14.04
CA ALA A 49 11.17 -22.17 14.26
C ALA A 49 11.00 -21.34 12.98
N TRP A 50 12.05 -21.22 12.16
CA TRP A 50 11.96 -20.59 10.85
C TRP A 50 11.00 -21.36 9.92
N GLY A 51 11.20 -22.67 9.78
CA GLY A 51 10.38 -23.53 8.91
C GLY A 51 8.90 -23.55 9.28
N ASP A 52 8.60 -23.71 10.58
CA ASP A 52 7.23 -23.67 11.10
C ASP A 52 6.57 -22.30 10.89
N GLY A 53 7.38 -21.22 10.88
CA GLY A 53 6.93 -19.85 10.65
C GLY A 53 6.58 -19.51 9.21
N VAL A 54 7.17 -20.19 8.22
CA VAL A 54 7.05 -19.82 6.79
C VAL A 54 5.60 -19.60 6.34
N TYR A 55 4.67 -20.43 6.81
CA TYR A 55 3.25 -20.31 6.45
C TYR A 55 2.37 -19.68 7.56
N GLY A 56 2.98 -19.20 8.65
CA GLY A 56 2.26 -18.68 9.82
C GLY A 56 1.47 -17.38 9.56
N ILE A 57 1.75 -16.69 8.46
CA ILE A 57 1.09 -15.43 8.07
C ILE A 57 0.40 -15.48 6.70
N VAL A 58 0.11 -16.66 6.15
CA VAL A 58 -0.48 -16.78 4.79
C VAL A 58 -1.82 -16.05 4.65
N ALA A 59 -2.70 -16.15 5.66
CA ALA A 59 -3.98 -15.43 5.63
C ALA A 59 -3.76 -13.91 5.55
N PHE A 60 -2.81 -13.40 6.34
CA PHE A 60 -2.42 -12.00 6.32
C PHE A 60 -1.75 -11.58 5.00
N ALA A 61 -0.90 -12.45 4.44
CA ALA A 61 -0.31 -12.26 3.12
C ALA A 61 -1.37 -12.11 2.04
N MET A 62 -2.38 -12.98 2.04
CA MET A 62 -3.49 -12.89 1.09
C MET A 62 -4.28 -11.60 1.26
N GLN A 63 -4.50 -11.13 2.49
CA GLN A 63 -5.13 -9.83 2.72
C GLN A 63 -4.31 -8.68 2.13
N MET A 64 -2.98 -8.69 2.27
CA MET A 64 -2.11 -7.65 1.67
C MET A 64 -2.11 -7.70 0.14
N ILE A 65 -2.10 -8.91 -0.44
CA ILE A 65 -2.26 -9.13 -1.88
C ILE A 65 -3.60 -8.54 -2.35
N LEU A 66 -4.69 -8.85 -1.64
CA LEU A 66 -6.03 -8.37 -1.99
C LEU A 66 -6.14 -6.87 -1.88
N ILE A 67 -5.59 -6.22 -0.84
CA ILE A 67 -5.58 -4.75 -0.73
C ILE A 67 -4.97 -4.12 -1.98
N LEU A 68 -3.79 -4.62 -2.39
CA LEU A 68 -3.11 -4.10 -3.58
C LEU A 68 -3.92 -4.37 -4.84
N ILE A 69 -4.43 -5.59 -5.02
CA ILE A 69 -5.16 -5.99 -6.23
C ILE A 69 -6.45 -5.20 -6.36
N THR A 70 -7.27 -5.10 -5.30
CA THR A 70 -8.55 -4.39 -5.35
C THR A 70 -8.33 -2.88 -5.48
N GLY A 71 -7.30 -2.33 -4.83
CA GLY A 71 -6.89 -0.94 -5.00
C GLY A 71 -6.45 -0.64 -6.44
N HIS A 72 -5.58 -1.47 -7.00
CA HIS A 72 -5.12 -1.32 -8.38
C HIS A 72 -6.26 -1.52 -9.39
N ALA A 73 -7.12 -2.53 -9.22
CA ALA A 73 -8.27 -2.75 -10.09
C ALA A 73 -9.22 -1.54 -10.10
N LEU A 74 -9.47 -0.92 -8.93
CA LEU A 74 -10.25 0.31 -8.82
C LEU A 74 -9.58 1.49 -9.56
N ALA A 75 -8.26 1.62 -9.46
CA ALA A 75 -7.50 2.66 -10.17
C ALA A 75 -7.60 2.54 -11.70
N LEU A 76 -7.86 1.32 -12.21
CA LEU A 76 -8.04 1.04 -13.64
C LEU A 76 -9.48 1.26 -14.13
N THR A 77 -10.37 1.88 -13.35
CA THR A 77 -11.73 2.16 -13.80
C THR A 77 -11.82 3.39 -14.74
N PRO A 78 -12.79 3.44 -15.66
CA PRO A 78 -13.02 4.63 -16.49
C PRO A 78 -13.27 5.89 -15.68
N THR A 79 -13.95 5.75 -14.54
CA THR A 79 -14.29 6.85 -13.62
C THR A 79 -13.03 7.46 -13.03
N VAL A 80 -12.13 6.64 -12.47
CA VAL A 80 -10.86 7.14 -11.91
C VAL A 80 -10.01 7.78 -13.01
N ASN A 81 -9.90 7.17 -14.19
CA ASN A 81 -9.14 7.75 -15.30
C ASN A 81 -9.63 9.15 -15.70
N ARG A 82 -10.95 9.38 -15.75
CA ARG A 82 -11.52 10.72 -16.01
C ARG A 82 -11.19 11.72 -14.91
N ILE A 83 -11.28 11.30 -13.65
CA ILE A 83 -10.93 12.14 -12.49
C ILE A 83 -9.45 12.55 -12.57
N LEU A 84 -8.53 11.59 -12.81
CA LEU A 84 -7.10 11.89 -12.92
C LEU A 84 -6.78 12.81 -14.11
N THR A 85 -7.43 12.60 -15.24
CA THR A 85 -7.34 13.46 -16.43
C THR A 85 -7.76 14.90 -16.11
N TRP A 86 -8.84 15.06 -15.35
CA TRP A 86 -9.34 16.37 -14.92
C TRP A 86 -8.40 17.03 -13.91
N ILE A 87 -7.98 16.31 -12.87
CA ILE A 87 -7.02 16.78 -11.85
C ILE A 87 -5.71 17.22 -12.50
N ALA A 88 -5.18 16.44 -13.46
CA ALA A 88 -3.95 16.79 -14.16
C ALA A 88 -4.03 18.14 -14.90
N GLY A 89 -5.22 18.61 -15.25
CA GLY A 89 -5.44 19.95 -15.81
C GLY A 89 -5.08 21.10 -14.87
N ALA A 90 -5.14 20.88 -13.55
CA ALA A 90 -4.71 21.86 -12.55
C ALA A 90 -3.17 21.92 -12.38
N GLY A 91 -2.45 20.90 -12.87
CA GLY A 91 -0.99 20.83 -12.86
C GLY A 91 -0.33 21.63 -13.98
N SER A 92 -0.77 22.86 -14.26
CA SER A 92 -0.39 23.62 -15.46
C SER A 92 1.09 24.05 -15.55
N THR A 93 1.88 23.83 -14.50
CA THR A 93 3.33 24.09 -14.48
C THR A 93 4.08 22.90 -13.87
N PRO A 94 5.38 22.70 -14.16
CA PRO A 94 6.15 21.60 -13.60
C PRO A 94 6.08 21.48 -12.06
N ILE A 95 6.17 22.63 -11.38
CA ILE A 95 6.04 22.72 -9.92
C ILE A 95 4.65 22.29 -9.46
N LYS A 96 3.58 22.89 -10.03
CA LYS A 96 2.19 22.53 -9.70
C LYS A 96 1.90 21.06 -9.99
N GLY A 97 2.49 20.53 -11.06
CA GLY A 97 2.43 19.12 -11.44
C GLY A 97 2.96 18.19 -10.34
N GLY A 98 4.14 18.48 -9.79
CA GLY A 98 4.67 17.70 -8.66
C GLY A 98 3.83 17.85 -7.39
N MET A 99 3.38 19.07 -7.07
CA MET A 99 2.55 19.32 -5.90
C MET A 99 1.24 18.52 -5.94
N ILE A 100 0.52 18.55 -7.07
CA ILE A 100 -0.76 17.87 -7.20
C ILE A 100 -0.60 16.35 -7.22
N VAL A 101 0.48 15.84 -7.84
CA VAL A 101 0.79 14.42 -7.81
C VAL A 101 1.04 13.95 -6.38
N ALA A 102 1.87 14.66 -5.62
CA ALA A 102 2.14 14.33 -4.22
C ALA A 102 0.88 14.39 -3.34
N LEU A 103 0.06 15.43 -3.50
CA LEU A 103 -1.15 15.63 -2.71
C LEU A 103 -2.16 14.51 -2.95
N ILE A 104 -2.45 14.22 -4.22
CA ILE A 104 -3.45 13.21 -4.59
C ILE A 104 -2.93 11.81 -4.27
N ALA A 105 -1.63 11.53 -4.49
CA ALA A 105 -1.03 10.28 -4.06
C ALA A 105 -1.16 10.10 -2.54
N GLY A 106 -0.90 11.13 -1.74
CA GLY A 106 -1.07 11.08 -0.28
C GLY A 106 -2.50 10.83 0.17
N ILE A 107 -3.47 11.56 -0.38
CA ILE A 107 -4.90 11.34 -0.07
C ILE A 107 -5.32 9.92 -0.46
N CYS A 108 -4.97 9.48 -1.68
CA CYS A 108 -5.33 8.15 -2.15
C CYS A 108 -4.63 7.04 -1.37
N SER A 109 -3.37 7.23 -0.96
CA SER A 109 -2.62 6.29 -0.12
C SER A 109 -3.17 6.20 1.30
N TRP A 110 -3.66 7.32 1.85
CA TRP A 110 -4.37 7.34 3.13
C TRP A 110 -5.69 6.57 3.05
N LEU A 111 -6.41 6.64 1.93
CA LEU A 111 -7.63 5.83 1.72
C LEU A 111 -7.31 4.35 1.51
N ASN A 112 -6.40 4.06 0.58
CA ASN A 112 -5.91 2.72 0.29
C ASN A 112 -4.52 2.77 -0.31
N TRP A 113 -3.53 2.20 0.36
CA TRP A 113 -2.14 2.28 -0.05
C TRP A 113 -1.88 1.64 -1.43
N GLY A 114 -2.58 0.55 -1.75
CA GLY A 114 -2.52 -0.10 -3.05
C GLY A 114 -3.11 0.77 -4.17
N PHE A 115 -4.23 1.45 -3.88
CA PHE A 115 -4.84 2.42 -4.80
C PHE A 115 -3.95 3.65 -5.00
N GLY A 116 -3.46 4.26 -3.91
CA GLY A 116 -2.61 5.45 -3.94
C GLY A 116 -1.29 5.25 -4.69
N LEU A 117 -0.66 4.08 -4.52
CA LEU A 117 0.56 3.71 -5.25
C LEU A 117 0.35 3.76 -6.77
N ILE A 118 -0.78 3.23 -7.25
CA ILE A 118 -1.10 3.18 -8.68
C ILE A 118 -1.57 4.55 -9.18
N VAL A 119 -2.47 5.20 -8.44
CA VAL A 119 -3.01 6.52 -8.79
C VAL A 119 -1.90 7.56 -8.90
N GLY A 120 -0.93 7.58 -7.99
CA GLY A 120 0.17 8.53 -8.04
C GLY A 120 0.97 8.41 -9.35
N GLY A 121 1.30 7.19 -9.76
CA GLY A 121 1.99 6.94 -11.03
C GLY A 121 1.17 7.29 -12.27
N LEU A 122 -0.13 6.94 -12.28
CA LEU A 122 -1.04 7.31 -13.37
C LEU A 122 -1.19 8.83 -13.49
N LEU A 123 -1.34 9.53 -12.37
CA LEU A 123 -1.46 10.99 -12.35
C LEU A 123 -0.16 11.67 -12.79
N ALA A 124 1.00 11.16 -12.36
CA ALA A 124 2.30 11.62 -12.83
C ALA A 124 2.41 11.52 -14.36
N LEU A 125 1.95 10.41 -14.95
CA LEU A 125 1.93 10.23 -16.40
C LEU A 125 0.96 11.19 -17.09
N GLU A 126 -0.22 11.41 -16.52
CA GLU A 126 -1.20 12.37 -17.03
C GLU A 126 -0.71 13.83 -16.97
N VAL A 127 0.03 14.21 -15.93
CA VAL A 127 0.68 15.52 -15.84
C VAL A 127 1.79 15.63 -16.90
N ALA A 128 2.62 14.59 -17.05
CA ALA A 128 3.71 14.57 -18.03
C ALA A 128 3.24 14.73 -19.49
N LYS A 129 2.04 14.23 -19.83
CA LYS A 129 1.40 14.45 -21.14
C LYS A 129 1.06 15.92 -21.40
N ARG A 130 0.72 16.67 -20.36
CA ARG A 130 0.14 18.02 -20.45
C ARG A 130 1.15 19.14 -20.28
N VAL A 131 2.24 18.88 -19.58
CA VAL A 131 3.22 19.90 -19.20
C VAL A 131 4.54 19.67 -19.95
N PRO A 132 4.77 20.38 -21.06
CA PRO A 132 6.05 20.33 -21.76
C PRO A 132 7.17 20.72 -20.78
N LYS A 133 8.26 19.93 -20.74
CA LYS A 133 9.42 20.13 -19.86
C LYS A 133 9.23 19.83 -18.36
N VAL A 134 8.21 19.08 -17.96
CA VAL A 134 8.20 18.55 -16.59
C VAL A 134 9.20 17.40 -16.44
N ASP A 135 9.97 17.41 -15.36
CA ASP A 135 10.89 16.32 -15.03
C ASP A 135 10.08 15.09 -14.58
N PHE A 136 10.17 14.01 -15.35
CA PHE A 136 9.39 12.81 -15.08
C PHE A 136 9.86 12.06 -13.82
N PRO A 137 11.17 11.87 -13.56
CA PRO A 137 11.66 11.32 -12.30
C PRO A 137 11.16 12.08 -11.06
N TYR A 138 11.06 13.41 -11.13
CA TYR A 138 10.52 14.27 -10.08
C TYR A 138 9.03 14.00 -9.84
N LEU A 139 8.21 13.84 -10.89
CA LEU A 139 6.80 13.46 -10.74
C LEU A 139 6.64 12.07 -10.12
N ILE A 140 7.48 11.11 -10.51
CA ILE A 140 7.49 9.78 -9.89
C ILE A 140 7.91 9.90 -8.42
N GLY A 141 8.94 10.70 -8.12
CA GLY A 141 9.32 11.04 -6.76
C GLY A 141 8.15 11.62 -5.97
N ALA A 142 7.36 12.53 -6.56
CA ALA A 142 6.18 13.12 -5.92
C ALA A 142 5.12 12.07 -5.61
N ALA A 143 4.87 11.14 -6.53
CA ALA A 143 3.92 10.03 -6.33
C ALA A 143 4.35 9.14 -5.14
N TYR A 144 5.62 8.72 -5.10
CA TYR A 144 6.17 7.94 -3.98
C TYR A 144 6.30 8.77 -2.69
N GLY A 145 6.52 10.08 -2.80
CA GLY A 145 6.52 10.99 -1.66
C GLY A 145 5.15 11.08 -1.01
N GLY A 146 4.08 11.16 -1.81
CA GLY A 146 2.70 11.09 -1.29
C GLY A 146 2.41 9.78 -0.56
N PHE A 147 3.02 8.67 -0.99
CA PHE A 147 2.83 7.36 -0.35
C PHE A 147 3.27 7.31 1.13
N VAL A 148 4.12 8.22 1.62
CA VAL A 148 4.69 8.18 2.98
C VAL A 148 3.62 8.08 4.09
N CYS A 149 2.44 8.66 3.92
CA CYS A 149 1.37 8.61 4.93
C CYS A 149 0.51 7.33 4.90
N TRP A 150 0.82 6.36 4.04
CA TRP A 150 -0.03 5.19 3.76
C TRP A 150 -0.44 4.41 5.02
N HIS A 151 0.49 4.23 5.97
CA HIS A 151 0.26 3.41 7.15
C HIS A 151 -0.64 4.09 8.19
N MET A 152 -0.79 5.40 8.07
CA MET A 152 -1.62 6.24 8.95
C MET A 152 -3.08 6.29 8.50
N GLY A 153 -3.42 5.57 7.44
CA GLY A 153 -4.71 5.66 6.76
C GLY A 153 -5.63 4.46 6.95
N LEU A 154 -6.77 4.51 6.26
CA LEU A 154 -7.86 3.53 6.28
C LEU A 154 -7.49 2.13 5.77
N SER A 155 -6.27 1.96 5.26
CA SER A 155 -5.72 0.69 4.80
C SER A 155 -4.44 0.27 5.53
N GLY A 156 -4.06 0.99 6.59
CA GLY A 156 -2.89 0.68 7.40
C GLY A 156 -3.01 -0.73 7.97
N SER A 157 -2.06 -1.60 7.63
CA SER A 157 -2.20 -3.02 7.92
C SER A 157 -2.18 -3.32 9.42
N ILE A 158 -1.32 -2.65 10.21
CA ILE A 158 -1.28 -2.80 11.67
C ILE A 158 -2.54 -2.26 12.36
N PRO A 159 -2.97 -1.00 12.15
CA PRO A 159 -4.18 -0.51 12.83
C PRO A 159 -5.42 -1.33 12.47
N LEU A 160 -5.54 -1.81 11.22
CA LEU A 160 -6.65 -2.68 10.83
C LEU A 160 -6.54 -4.10 11.41
N VAL A 161 -5.34 -4.67 11.55
CA VAL A 161 -5.15 -5.95 12.24
C VAL A 161 -5.57 -5.83 13.69
N VAL A 162 -5.18 -4.74 14.37
CA VAL A 162 -5.54 -4.50 15.78
C VAL A 162 -7.04 -4.22 15.96
N ALA A 163 -7.69 -3.63 14.96
CA ALA A 163 -9.15 -3.47 14.92
C ALA A 163 -9.90 -4.76 14.55
N THR A 164 -9.22 -5.79 14.03
CA THR A 164 -9.86 -7.05 13.64
C THR A 164 -9.88 -8.01 14.83
N ALA A 165 -11.07 -8.19 15.42
CA ALA A 165 -11.26 -9.14 16.51
C ALA A 165 -10.93 -10.58 16.10
N LYS A 166 -10.31 -11.33 17.00
CA LYS A 166 -9.85 -12.72 16.85
C LYS A 166 -8.86 -12.94 15.70
N HIS A 167 -8.25 -11.87 15.18
CA HIS A 167 -7.27 -12.02 14.12
C HIS A 167 -5.98 -12.66 14.68
N PRO A 168 -5.40 -13.69 14.02
CA PRO A 168 -4.21 -14.37 14.55
C PRO A 168 -3.00 -13.45 14.78
N GLN A 169 -2.90 -12.36 14.02
CA GLN A 169 -1.84 -11.34 14.16
C GLN A 169 -2.24 -10.17 15.08
N ASN A 170 -3.42 -10.18 15.71
CA ASN A 170 -3.81 -9.16 16.68
C ASN A 170 -3.16 -9.46 18.04
N PHE A 171 -1.88 -9.14 18.16
CA PHE A 171 -1.13 -9.34 19.40
C PHE A 171 -1.63 -8.44 20.53
N VAL A 172 -2.21 -7.29 20.21
CA VAL A 172 -2.81 -6.38 21.22
C VAL A 172 -3.98 -7.07 21.89
N GLU A 173 -4.96 -7.58 21.13
CA GLU A 173 -6.11 -8.31 21.69
C GLU A 173 -5.69 -9.54 22.50
N LYS A 174 -4.64 -10.26 22.07
CA LYS A 174 -4.11 -11.40 22.83
C LYS A 174 -3.60 -11.02 24.23
N ILE A 175 -3.17 -9.78 24.41
CA ILE A 175 -2.64 -9.25 25.67
C ILE A 175 -3.75 -8.54 26.47
N THR A 176 -4.56 -7.72 25.81
CA THR A 176 -5.55 -6.84 26.45
C THR A 176 -6.94 -7.46 26.57
N GLY A 177 -7.23 -8.53 25.82
CA GLY A 177 -8.55 -9.16 25.72
C GLY A 177 -9.53 -8.43 24.80
N ALA A 178 -9.13 -7.33 24.15
CA ALA A 178 -10.01 -6.54 23.29
C ALA A 178 -9.31 -6.00 22.04
N ALA A 179 -10.01 -6.01 20.92
CA ALA A 179 -9.60 -5.31 19.70
C ALA A 179 -9.71 -3.79 19.91
N VAL A 180 -8.81 -3.02 19.28
CA VAL A 180 -8.81 -1.55 19.39
C VAL A 180 -9.43 -0.95 18.13
N PRO A 181 -10.55 -0.22 18.23
CA PRO A 181 -11.23 0.32 17.06
C PRO A 181 -10.39 1.39 16.34
N VAL A 182 -10.73 1.64 15.08
CA VAL A 182 -10.03 2.66 14.26
C VAL A 182 -10.21 4.08 14.79
N SER A 183 -11.25 4.34 15.59
CA SER A 183 -11.48 5.62 16.28
C SER A 183 -10.31 6.00 17.19
N ASP A 184 -9.70 5.01 17.82
CA ASP A 184 -8.66 5.18 18.83
C ASP A 184 -7.25 5.05 18.21
N THR A 185 -7.17 4.67 16.93
CA THR A 185 -5.93 4.49 16.18
C THR A 185 -5.84 5.47 15.01
N ILE A 186 -6.42 5.13 13.86
CA ILE A 186 -6.36 5.93 12.62
C ILE A 186 -6.92 7.34 12.82
N PHE A 187 -8.04 7.44 13.54
CA PHE A 187 -8.71 8.73 13.79
C PHE A 187 -8.28 9.39 15.10
N GLY A 188 -7.36 8.78 15.84
CA GLY A 188 -6.73 9.40 17.00
C GLY A 188 -5.91 10.62 16.59
N ALA A 189 -5.96 11.69 17.39
CA ALA A 189 -5.27 12.94 17.07
C ALA A 189 -3.76 12.76 16.86
N PHE A 190 -3.13 11.84 17.60
CA PHE A 190 -1.71 11.51 17.48
C PHE A 190 -1.34 10.93 16.12
N ASN A 191 -2.29 10.35 15.37
CA ASN A 191 -2.08 9.83 14.02
C ASN A 191 -2.64 10.77 12.95
N LEU A 192 -3.86 11.28 13.14
CA LEU A 192 -4.53 12.09 12.13
C LEU A 192 -3.84 13.43 11.90
N VAL A 193 -3.35 14.10 12.96
CA VAL A 193 -2.65 15.39 12.82
C VAL A 193 -1.36 15.25 12.02
N PRO A 194 -0.42 14.33 12.35
CA PRO A 194 0.78 14.15 11.52
C PRO A 194 0.46 13.66 10.10
N ALA A 195 -0.56 12.81 9.92
CA ALA A 195 -0.98 12.38 8.59
C ALA A 195 -1.41 13.57 7.71
N LEU A 196 -2.27 14.46 8.25
CA LEU A 196 -2.70 15.67 7.55
C LEU A 196 -1.51 16.60 7.27
N LEU A 197 -0.64 16.81 8.27
CA LEU A 197 0.58 17.60 8.06
C LEU A 197 1.39 17.06 6.89
N MET A 198 1.69 15.76 6.86
CA MET A 198 2.44 15.15 5.76
C MET A 198 1.73 15.30 4.41
N ILE A 199 0.42 15.04 4.34
CA ILE A 199 -0.37 15.17 3.10
C ILE A 199 -0.28 16.58 2.52
N PHE A 200 -0.25 17.62 3.37
CA PHE A 200 -0.19 19.01 2.91
C PHE A 200 1.24 19.58 2.79
N THR A 201 2.20 19.12 3.58
CA THR A 201 3.59 19.63 3.54
C THR A 201 4.45 18.95 2.50
N ILE A 202 4.22 17.67 2.17
CA ILE A 202 4.99 16.96 1.13
C ILE A 202 4.85 17.64 -0.24
N PRO A 203 3.66 18.06 -0.70
CA PRO A 203 3.52 18.86 -1.91
C PRO A 203 4.42 20.11 -1.91
N ILE A 204 4.46 20.84 -0.80
CA ILE A 204 5.30 22.04 -0.63
C ILE A 204 6.78 21.66 -0.73
N LEU A 205 7.19 20.57 -0.09
CA LEU A 205 8.56 20.07 -0.19
C LEU A 205 8.95 19.75 -1.65
N PHE A 206 8.05 19.13 -2.42
CA PHE A 206 8.29 18.88 -3.83
C PHE A 206 8.43 20.18 -4.63
N ALA A 207 7.60 21.19 -4.36
CA ALA A 207 7.76 22.50 -4.97
C ALA A 207 9.16 23.11 -4.74
N LEU A 208 9.70 22.94 -3.53
CA LEU A 208 11.04 23.43 -3.14
C LEU A 208 12.19 22.59 -3.69
N MET A 209 11.90 21.36 -4.15
CA MET A 209 12.89 20.39 -4.65
C MET A 209 12.90 20.27 -6.17
N HIS A 210 12.07 21.04 -6.88
CA HIS A 210 12.00 21.01 -8.33
C HIS A 210 13.41 21.19 -8.97
N PRO A 211 13.79 20.35 -9.95
CA PRO A 211 15.10 20.44 -10.60
C PRO A 211 15.27 21.75 -11.37
N ARG A 212 16.52 22.14 -11.65
CA ARG A 212 16.76 23.28 -12.55
C ARG A 212 16.45 22.89 -13.98
N GLU A 213 16.21 23.88 -14.84
CA GLU A 213 15.85 23.64 -16.25
C GLU A 213 16.89 22.81 -17.02
N ASP A 214 18.17 22.94 -16.69
CA ASP A 214 19.28 22.19 -17.28
C ASP A 214 19.38 20.74 -16.77
N GLU A 215 18.72 20.42 -15.67
CA GLU A 215 18.70 19.08 -15.05
C GLU A 215 17.43 18.28 -15.42
N VAL A 216 16.43 18.92 -16.06
CA VAL A 216 15.13 18.33 -16.39
C VAL A 216 15.28 17.13 -17.33
N LYS A 217 14.70 16.00 -16.93
CA LYS A 217 14.58 14.77 -17.72
C LYS A 217 13.13 14.52 -18.07
N THR A 218 12.75 14.87 -19.29
CA THR A 218 11.41 14.59 -19.81
C THR A 218 11.26 13.12 -20.20
N ILE A 219 10.01 12.68 -20.30
CA ILE A 219 9.65 11.39 -20.87
C ILE A 219 9.33 11.55 -22.37
N SER A 220 9.76 10.60 -23.21
CA SER A 220 9.44 10.62 -24.64
C SER A 220 7.97 10.26 -24.88
N GLU A 221 7.37 10.80 -25.95
CA GLU A 221 5.97 10.50 -26.31
C GLU A 221 5.72 9.00 -26.53
N GLU A 222 6.69 8.30 -27.13
CA GLU A 222 6.61 6.84 -27.32
C GLU A 222 6.53 6.13 -25.97
N LYS A 223 7.37 6.53 -25.01
CA LYS A 223 7.35 5.93 -23.67
C LYS A 223 6.07 6.26 -22.93
N VAL A 224 5.53 7.47 -23.11
CA VAL A 224 4.22 7.84 -22.57
C VAL A 224 3.13 6.96 -23.14
N LYS A 225 3.11 6.69 -24.46
CA LYS A 225 2.14 5.78 -25.09
C LYS A 225 2.26 4.35 -24.54
N GLN A 226 3.48 3.84 -24.38
CA GLN A 226 3.74 2.51 -23.79
C GLN A 226 3.26 2.39 -22.34
N LEU A 227 3.46 3.44 -21.53
CA LEU A 227 3.08 3.44 -20.10
C LEU A 227 1.61 3.82 -19.88
N SER A 228 0.97 4.45 -20.86
CA SER A 228 -0.44 4.78 -20.83
C SER A 228 -1.24 3.48 -20.94
N ARG A 229 -1.57 2.91 -19.78
CA ARG A 229 -2.45 1.74 -19.75
C ARG A 229 -3.83 2.18 -20.18
N GLU A 230 -4.33 1.56 -21.24
CA GLU A 230 -5.74 1.69 -21.60
C GLU A 230 -6.58 1.12 -20.46
N VAL A 231 -7.64 1.84 -20.11
CA VAL A 231 -8.68 1.33 -19.22
C VAL A 231 -9.20 0.02 -19.81
N PRO A 232 -9.18 -1.10 -19.06
CA PRO A 232 -9.59 -2.40 -19.60
C PRO A 232 -11.02 -2.33 -20.13
N LYS A 233 -11.16 -2.49 -21.45
CA LYS A 233 -12.45 -2.56 -22.12
C LYS A 233 -12.44 -3.71 -23.11
N VAL A 234 -13.10 -4.81 -22.75
CA VAL A 234 -13.22 -5.96 -23.64
C VAL A 234 -14.37 -5.71 -24.60
N ALA A 235 -14.06 -5.76 -25.90
CA ALA A 235 -15.05 -5.63 -26.95
C ALA A 235 -15.92 -6.89 -27.00
N ARG A 236 -17.24 -6.70 -27.09
CA ARG A 236 -18.16 -7.83 -27.25
C ARG A 236 -18.03 -8.36 -28.69
N PRO A 237 -17.85 -9.68 -28.89
CA PRO A 237 -17.83 -10.28 -30.23
C PRO A 237 -19.11 -10.00 -31.01
N ALA A 238 -19.02 -9.98 -32.35
CA ALA A 238 -20.17 -9.73 -33.23
C ALA A 238 -21.28 -10.79 -33.08
N ASN A 239 -20.90 -12.06 -32.93
CA ASN A 239 -21.80 -13.19 -32.71
C ASN A 239 -21.48 -13.86 -31.38
N PRO A 240 -21.89 -13.27 -30.23
CA PRO A 240 -21.47 -13.74 -28.92
C PRO A 240 -22.23 -15.00 -28.52
N THR A 241 -21.47 -16.00 -28.06
CA THR A 241 -21.96 -17.19 -27.36
C THR A 241 -22.71 -16.79 -26.08
N LEU A 242 -23.47 -17.73 -25.49
CA LEU A 242 -24.18 -17.46 -24.23
C LEU A 242 -23.23 -17.03 -23.11
N ALA A 243 -22.07 -17.69 -22.99
CA ALA A 243 -21.04 -17.34 -22.01
C ALA A 243 -20.57 -15.89 -22.19
N GLU A 244 -20.23 -15.50 -23.42
CA GLU A 244 -19.78 -14.13 -23.71
C GLU A 244 -20.87 -13.07 -23.44
N ARG A 245 -22.15 -13.43 -23.59
CA ARG A 245 -23.27 -12.54 -23.20
C ARG A 245 -23.32 -12.32 -21.68
N ILE A 246 -23.12 -13.38 -20.91
CA ILE A 246 -23.06 -13.36 -19.44
C ILE A 246 -21.86 -12.52 -18.98
N ASP A 247 -20.68 -12.77 -19.55
CA ASP A 247 -19.43 -12.06 -19.24
C ASP A 247 -19.50 -10.56 -19.55
N HIS A 248 -20.35 -10.17 -20.51
CA HIS A 248 -20.59 -8.77 -20.89
C HIS A 248 -21.87 -8.18 -20.28
N SER A 249 -22.52 -8.87 -19.34
CA SER A 249 -23.78 -8.42 -18.73
C SER A 249 -23.56 -7.40 -17.62
N TYR A 250 -24.04 -6.17 -17.83
CA TYR A 250 -24.08 -5.15 -16.77
C TYR A 250 -24.97 -5.58 -15.60
N LEU A 251 -26.06 -6.29 -15.87
CA LEU A 251 -27.04 -6.66 -14.86
C LEU A 251 -26.45 -7.62 -13.83
N ILE A 252 -25.68 -8.62 -14.26
CA ILE A 252 -25.06 -9.60 -13.36
C ILE A 252 -24.10 -8.89 -12.40
N ASN A 253 -23.25 -8.03 -12.95
CA ASN A 253 -22.28 -7.29 -12.17
C ASN A 253 -22.94 -6.28 -11.22
N LEU A 254 -24.03 -5.64 -11.67
CA LEU A 254 -24.83 -4.73 -10.85
C LEU A 254 -25.50 -5.47 -9.69
N ILE A 255 -26.16 -6.61 -9.94
CA ILE A 255 -26.78 -7.41 -8.88
C ILE A 255 -25.72 -7.86 -7.87
N PHE A 256 -24.59 -8.40 -8.33
CA PHE A 256 -23.51 -8.83 -7.45
C PHE A 256 -22.92 -7.68 -6.62
N GLY A 257 -22.67 -6.52 -7.25
CA GLY A 257 -22.20 -5.34 -6.57
C GLY A 257 -23.22 -4.77 -5.57
N LEU A 258 -24.52 -4.80 -5.89
CA LEU A 258 -25.59 -4.39 -4.96
C LEU A 258 -25.69 -5.33 -3.76
N MET A 259 -25.54 -6.64 -3.95
CA MET A 259 -25.48 -7.60 -2.84
C MET A 259 -24.34 -7.26 -1.87
N GLY A 260 -23.16 -6.96 -2.41
CA GLY A 260 -22.01 -6.53 -1.60
C GLY A 260 -22.24 -5.19 -0.91
N LEU A 261 -22.84 -4.22 -1.60
CA LEU A 261 -23.16 -2.91 -1.03
C LEU A 261 -24.17 -3.04 0.13
N ILE A 262 -25.21 -3.86 -0.02
CA ILE A 262 -26.18 -4.15 1.04
C ILE A 262 -25.49 -4.77 2.25
N TYR A 263 -24.55 -5.70 2.05
CA TYR A 263 -23.76 -6.28 3.13
C TYR A 263 -22.94 -5.23 3.87
N ILE A 264 -22.24 -4.35 3.15
CA ILE A 264 -21.43 -3.26 3.71
C ILE A 264 -22.32 -2.31 4.54
N ILE A 265 -23.46 -1.88 3.99
CA ILE A 265 -24.41 -1.01 4.69
C ILE A 265 -24.91 -1.68 5.97
N ARG A 266 -25.37 -2.94 5.88
CA ARG A 266 -25.85 -3.70 7.03
C ARG A 266 -24.76 -3.85 8.11
N HIS A 267 -23.51 -4.08 7.71
CA HIS A 267 -22.38 -4.19 8.64
C HIS A 267 -22.22 -2.91 9.46
N PHE A 268 -22.16 -1.74 8.82
CA PHE A 268 -22.03 -0.46 9.52
C PHE A 268 -23.29 -0.07 10.32
N MET A 269 -24.49 -0.43 9.86
CA MET A 269 -25.72 -0.23 10.64
C MET A 269 -25.75 -1.06 11.92
N ALA A 270 -25.28 -2.31 11.86
CA ALA A 270 -25.34 -3.22 12.99
C ALA A 270 -24.19 -3.04 13.99
N LYS A 271 -23.01 -2.63 13.52
CA LYS A 271 -21.78 -2.60 14.32
C LYS A 271 -21.21 -1.19 14.55
N GLY A 272 -21.85 -0.16 14.03
CA GLY A 272 -21.27 1.18 13.98
C GLY A 272 -20.05 1.21 13.04
N PHE A 273 -19.09 2.09 13.31
CA PHE A 273 -17.91 2.31 12.46
C PHE A 273 -16.82 1.21 12.64
N ASP A 274 -17.21 -0.06 12.46
CA ASP A 274 -16.34 -1.26 12.50
C ASP A 274 -15.54 -1.40 11.19
N LEU A 275 -14.56 -0.52 11.00
CA LEU A 275 -13.63 -0.62 9.88
C LEU A 275 -12.47 -1.57 10.24
N ASN A 276 -12.40 -2.69 9.54
CA ASN A 276 -11.34 -3.69 9.72
C ASN A 276 -10.78 -4.14 8.36
N LEU A 277 -9.75 -4.99 8.41
CA LEU A 277 -8.96 -5.34 7.23
C LEU A 277 -9.80 -5.95 6.10
N ASN A 278 -10.70 -6.87 6.45
CA ASN A 278 -11.57 -7.55 5.49
C ASN A 278 -12.62 -6.60 4.90
N VAL A 279 -13.18 -5.71 5.74
CA VAL A 279 -14.19 -4.72 5.29
C VAL A 279 -13.57 -3.76 4.29
N VAL A 280 -12.35 -3.27 4.51
CA VAL A 280 -11.64 -2.37 3.58
C VAL A 280 -11.39 -3.05 2.23
N ILE A 281 -10.88 -4.29 2.24
CA ILE A 281 -10.68 -5.08 1.02
C ILE A 281 -12.02 -5.24 0.28
N PHE A 282 -13.08 -5.58 1.00
CA PHE A 282 -14.39 -5.81 0.41
C PHE A 282 -15.02 -4.55 -0.17
N ILE A 283 -14.86 -3.39 0.48
CA ILE A 283 -15.28 -2.08 -0.07
C ILE A 283 -14.60 -1.83 -1.41
N PHE A 284 -13.28 -1.94 -1.47
CA PHE A 284 -12.53 -1.70 -2.71
C PHE A 284 -12.88 -2.70 -3.81
N PHE A 285 -13.11 -3.97 -3.45
CA PHE A 285 -13.60 -5.00 -4.36
C PHE A 285 -14.95 -4.63 -4.96
N ILE A 286 -15.96 -4.35 -4.12
CA ILE A 286 -17.33 -4.07 -4.58
C ILE A 286 -17.40 -2.76 -5.39
N VAL A 287 -16.71 -1.71 -4.95
CA VAL A 287 -16.64 -0.45 -5.71
C VAL A 287 -15.94 -0.66 -7.06
N GLY A 288 -14.85 -1.42 -7.09
CA GLY A 288 -14.17 -1.78 -8.33
C GLY A 288 -15.08 -2.55 -9.28
N VAL A 289 -15.78 -3.57 -8.79
CA VAL A 289 -16.78 -4.35 -9.54
C VAL A 289 -17.82 -3.42 -10.17
N LEU A 290 -18.46 -2.57 -9.38
CA LEU A 290 -19.52 -1.67 -9.86
C LEU A 290 -19.00 -0.68 -10.91
N LEU A 291 -17.83 -0.08 -10.70
CA LEU A 291 -17.27 0.94 -11.59
C LEU A 291 -16.68 0.39 -12.90
N HIS A 292 -16.37 -0.91 -12.97
CA HIS A 292 -15.98 -1.57 -14.22
C HIS A 292 -17.17 -1.95 -15.12
N GLY A 293 -18.38 -1.99 -14.54
CA GLY A 293 -19.64 -2.17 -15.25
C GLY A 293 -19.90 -3.61 -15.72
N LYS A 294 -19.02 -4.18 -16.55
CA LYS A 294 -19.13 -5.57 -17.03
C LYS A 294 -18.18 -6.50 -16.28
N PRO A 295 -18.56 -7.75 -15.96
CA PRO A 295 -17.69 -8.71 -15.26
C PRO A 295 -16.34 -8.89 -15.96
N ILE A 296 -16.34 -9.05 -17.28
CA ILE A 296 -15.12 -9.27 -18.07
C ILE A 296 -14.10 -8.11 -17.97
N ASN A 297 -14.58 -6.88 -17.78
CA ASN A 297 -13.68 -5.73 -17.58
C ASN A 297 -13.00 -5.80 -16.22
N TYR A 298 -13.75 -6.19 -15.17
CA TYR A 298 -13.20 -6.36 -13.83
C TYR A 298 -12.18 -7.51 -13.78
N VAL A 299 -12.50 -8.64 -14.42
CA VAL A 299 -11.55 -9.76 -14.59
C VAL A 299 -10.25 -9.28 -15.23
N ARG A 300 -10.35 -8.55 -16.35
CA ARG A 300 -9.17 -8.03 -17.04
C ARG A 300 -8.38 -7.02 -16.19
N ALA A 301 -9.06 -6.21 -15.37
CA ALA A 301 -8.40 -5.30 -14.45
C ALA A 301 -7.64 -6.08 -13.35
N VAL A 302 -8.19 -7.17 -12.84
CA VAL A 302 -7.53 -8.04 -11.86
C VAL A 302 -6.32 -8.76 -12.47
N ASP A 303 -6.40 -9.23 -13.72
CA ASP A 303 -5.25 -9.85 -14.43
C ASP A 303 -4.06 -8.89 -14.56
N ILE A 304 -4.34 -7.59 -14.72
CA ILE A 304 -3.31 -6.55 -14.74
C ILE A 304 -2.80 -6.32 -13.31
N ALA A 305 -3.72 -6.25 -12.34
CA ALA A 305 -3.41 -5.90 -10.97
C ALA A 305 -2.56 -6.95 -10.24
N VAL A 306 -2.83 -8.24 -10.46
CA VAL A 306 -2.15 -9.36 -9.79
C VAL A 306 -0.64 -9.37 -10.05
N ARG A 307 -0.19 -8.87 -11.20
CA ARG A 307 1.26 -8.75 -11.52
C ARG A 307 1.99 -7.85 -10.53
N GLY A 308 1.30 -6.84 -9.98
CA GLY A 308 1.86 -5.95 -8.96
C GLY A 308 2.05 -6.62 -7.60
N ALA A 309 1.36 -7.74 -7.33
CA ALA A 309 1.39 -8.43 -6.05
C ALA A 309 2.47 -9.53 -5.96
N GLY A 310 3.22 -9.80 -7.03
CA GLY A 310 4.23 -10.87 -7.07
C GLY A 310 5.30 -10.74 -5.98
N GLY A 311 5.77 -9.51 -5.71
CA GLY A 311 6.73 -9.27 -4.63
C GLY A 311 6.18 -9.60 -3.24
N ILE A 312 4.90 -9.28 -2.99
CA ILE A 312 4.21 -9.61 -1.74
C ILE A 312 4.10 -11.13 -1.60
N ALA A 313 3.64 -11.83 -2.64
CA ALA A 313 3.50 -13.27 -2.64
C ALA A 313 4.83 -14.00 -2.38
N LEU A 314 5.94 -13.47 -2.93
CA LEU A 314 7.27 -14.04 -2.74
C LEU A 314 7.86 -13.76 -1.34
N GLN A 315 7.66 -12.56 -0.80
CA GLN A 315 8.34 -12.12 0.42
C GLN A 315 7.61 -12.52 1.71
N PHE A 316 6.28 -12.59 1.71
CA PHE A 316 5.51 -12.87 2.93
C PHE A 316 5.82 -14.22 3.59
N PRO A 317 6.09 -15.31 2.83
CA PRO A 317 6.56 -16.54 3.46
C PRO A 317 7.87 -16.36 4.22
N LEU A 318 8.79 -15.53 3.72
CA LEU A 318 10.05 -15.21 4.42
C LEU A 318 9.81 -14.37 5.67
N TYR A 319 8.88 -13.41 5.61
CA TYR A 319 8.46 -12.65 6.81
C TYR A 319 7.81 -13.55 7.86
N GLY A 320 7.03 -14.54 7.44
CA GLY A 320 6.52 -15.60 8.32
C GLY A 320 7.66 -16.39 8.97
N GLY A 321 8.67 -16.78 8.20
CA GLY A 321 9.86 -17.45 8.73
C GLY A 321 10.62 -16.61 9.75
N ILE A 322 10.82 -15.31 9.47
CA ILE A 322 11.43 -14.36 10.43
C ILE A 322 10.59 -14.26 11.69
N GLN A 323 9.26 -14.10 11.57
CA GLN A 323 8.35 -14.10 12.72
C GLN A 323 8.43 -15.42 13.52
N GLY A 324 8.57 -16.55 12.83
CA GLY A 324 8.79 -17.86 13.43
C GLY A 324 10.06 -17.90 14.27
N ILE A 325 11.19 -17.41 13.74
CA ILE A 325 12.44 -17.24 14.51
C ILE A 325 12.18 -16.35 15.72
N MET A 326 11.62 -15.16 15.51
CA MET A 326 11.45 -14.13 16.53
C MET A 326 10.62 -14.61 17.73
N ILE A 327 9.49 -15.29 17.45
CA ILE A 327 8.58 -15.79 18.49
C ILE A 327 9.06 -17.13 19.03
N GLY A 328 9.37 -18.09 18.15
CA GLY A 328 9.69 -19.47 18.50
C GLY A 328 11.00 -19.63 19.27
N THR A 329 11.95 -18.71 19.09
CA THR A 329 13.25 -18.75 19.80
C THR A 329 13.32 -17.79 20.99
N GLY A 330 12.29 -16.95 21.17
CA GLY A 330 12.24 -15.92 22.22
C GLY A 330 13.04 -14.65 21.91
N LEU A 331 13.61 -14.52 20.71
CA LEU A 331 14.38 -13.34 20.31
C LEU A 331 13.55 -12.04 20.39
N ALA A 332 12.25 -12.08 20.05
CA ALA A 332 11.36 -10.94 20.19
C ALA A 332 11.30 -10.42 21.63
N LYS A 333 11.28 -11.32 22.62
CA LYS A 333 11.27 -10.97 24.04
C LYS A 333 12.58 -10.31 24.47
N VAL A 334 13.71 -10.80 23.95
CA VAL A 334 15.03 -10.22 24.22
C VAL A 334 15.11 -8.78 23.71
N ILE A 335 14.73 -8.56 22.44
CA ILE A 335 14.74 -7.23 21.82
C ILE A 335 13.78 -6.28 22.55
N ALA A 336 12.56 -6.73 22.87
CA ALA A 336 11.62 -5.94 23.67
C ALA A 336 12.22 -5.56 25.03
N GLY A 337 12.94 -6.48 25.67
CA GLY A 337 13.66 -6.23 26.92
C GLY A 337 14.72 -5.12 26.81
N TRP A 338 15.44 -5.02 25.69
CA TRP A 338 16.40 -3.94 25.46
C TRP A 338 15.71 -2.57 25.39
N PHE A 339 14.61 -2.47 24.66
CA PHE A 339 13.84 -1.21 24.59
C PHE A 339 13.24 -0.84 25.94
N VAL A 340 12.70 -1.81 26.68
CA VAL A 340 12.17 -1.56 28.03
C VAL A 340 13.27 -1.08 28.97
N ALA A 341 14.47 -1.64 28.91
CA ALA A 341 15.58 -1.28 29.79
C ALA A 341 16.08 0.16 29.61
N ILE A 342 15.91 0.74 28.41
CA ILE A 342 16.32 2.13 28.11
C ILE A 342 15.15 3.12 28.11
N SER A 343 13.91 2.64 28.26
CA SER A 343 12.72 3.49 28.18
C SER A 343 12.40 4.14 29.53
N VAL A 344 12.13 5.45 29.50
CA VAL A 344 11.51 6.21 30.59
C VAL A 344 10.16 6.76 30.13
N HIS A 345 9.36 7.31 31.04
CA HIS A 345 8.01 7.81 30.73
C HIS A 345 7.99 8.79 29.55
N GLU A 346 8.98 9.68 29.46
CA GLU A 346 9.11 10.70 28.41
C GLU A 346 9.52 10.10 27.06
N THR A 347 10.31 9.03 27.06
CA THR A 347 10.87 8.44 25.83
C THR A 347 10.11 7.21 25.36
N PHE A 348 9.19 6.67 26.16
CA PHE A 348 8.49 5.42 25.88
C PHE A 348 7.78 5.46 24.52
N TYR A 349 6.98 6.50 24.26
CA TYR A 349 6.26 6.63 22.99
C TYR A 349 7.18 6.87 21.79
N MET A 350 8.32 7.54 22.00
CA MET A 350 9.34 7.72 20.96
C MET A 350 10.01 6.38 20.61
N PHE A 351 10.43 5.60 21.62
CA PHE A 351 11.01 4.28 21.40
C PHE A 351 10.00 3.30 20.82
N GLN A 352 8.73 3.39 21.20
CA GLN A 352 7.65 2.62 20.57
C GLN A 352 7.49 2.99 19.10
N PHE A 353 7.60 4.26 18.73
CA PHE A 353 7.56 4.71 17.33
C PHE A 353 8.80 4.25 16.54
N TRP A 354 10.00 4.26 17.13
CA TRP A 354 11.23 3.81 16.45
C TRP A 354 11.37 2.30 16.33
N ALA A 355 10.82 1.54 17.28
CA ALA A 355 10.84 0.08 17.26
C ALA A 355 9.74 -0.52 16.35
N GLY A 356 8.77 0.31 15.93
CA GLY A 356 7.59 -0.07 15.14
C GLY A 356 7.79 -0.04 13.63
#